data_AF-A0A165F1M8-F1
#
_entry.id   AF-A0A165F1M8-F1
#
_cell.length_a   1.000
_cell.length_b   1.000
_cell.length_c   1.000
_cell.angle_alpha   90.00
_cell.angle_beta   90.00
_cell.angle_gamma   90.00
#
_symmetry.space_group_name_H-M   'P 1'
#
loop_
_entity.id
_entity.type
_entity.pdbx_description
1 polymer ?
#
loop_
_entity_poly.entity_id
_entity_poly.type
_entity_poly.pdbx_seq_one_letter_code
_entity_poly.pdbx_strand_id
1 'polypeptide(L)'
;MSASDSDIPAAALAREHASMPGDESKVKVLVVCLGNICRSPLAEAVLKHAAAQRGLGDRVEVDSAGTAAYHTGEEPDVRTVQVCKENKIPIDHLARAVKPRDFLEFNYILAADRQNLSNLTRMKPKGATAIVKLFGEYGDGKVIDDPYYGGMHGFQKAYEQCLSYSNGFLDAVVGETPKAHGKKAGQL
;
A
#
# COMPACT_ATOMS: atom_id res chain seq x y z
N MET A 1 8.33 -20.02 -41.38
CA MET A 1 9.38 -19.72 -40.38
C MET A 1 8.70 -18.94 -39.26
N SER A 2 8.11 -19.67 -38.31
CA SER A 2 7.40 -19.12 -37.15
C SER A 2 8.19 -19.50 -35.91
N ALA A 3 8.76 -18.51 -35.24
CA ALA A 3 9.13 -18.66 -33.84
C ALA A 3 7.97 -18.10 -33.02
N SER A 4 7.39 -18.97 -32.21
CA SER A 4 6.25 -18.77 -31.32
C SER A 4 6.62 -17.84 -30.16
N ASP A 5 5.79 -16.81 -29.95
CA ASP A 5 5.74 -16.00 -28.73
C ASP A 5 5.16 -16.84 -27.58
N SER A 6 6.03 -17.52 -26.85
CA SER A 6 5.70 -18.12 -25.57
C SER A 6 6.99 -18.28 -24.80
N ASP A 7 7.29 -17.27 -23.97
CA ASP A 7 7.93 -17.36 -22.65
C ASP A 7 8.56 -16.00 -22.28
N ILE A 8 7.72 -15.05 -21.89
CA ILE A 8 8.20 -13.84 -21.20
C ILE A 8 8.08 -14.09 -19.69
N PRO A 9 9.19 -14.17 -18.93
CA PRO A 9 9.13 -14.40 -17.49
C PRO A 9 8.49 -13.23 -16.75
N ALA A 10 7.73 -13.51 -15.69
CA ALA A 10 6.95 -12.54 -14.90
C ALA A 10 7.77 -11.32 -14.39
N ALA A 11 9.10 -11.43 -14.30
CA ALA A 11 10.00 -10.34 -13.96
C ALA A 11 10.06 -9.22 -15.03
N ALA A 12 9.72 -9.50 -16.29
CA ALA A 12 9.78 -8.54 -17.37
C ALA A 12 8.56 -7.59 -17.40
N LEU A 13 7.41 -8.01 -16.87
CA LEU A 13 6.21 -7.15 -16.75
C LEU A 13 6.36 -6.08 -15.65
N ALA A 14 7.33 -6.23 -14.74
CA ALA A 14 7.62 -5.25 -13.69
C ALA A 14 8.47 -4.07 -14.19
N ARG A 15 8.95 -4.07 -15.44
CA ARG A 15 9.92 -3.09 -15.93
C ARG A 15 9.38 -2.04 -16.91
N GLU A 16 8.11 -2.07 -17.29
CA GLU A 16 7.56 -1.12 -18.28
C GLU A 16 7.07 0.22 -17.71
N HIS A 17 7.23 0.46 -16.41
CA HIS A 17 6.89 1.75 -15.77
C HIS A 17 8.02 2.35 -14.93
N ALA A 18 9.28 1.95 -15.17
CA ALA A 18 10.42 2.66 -14.60
C ALA A 18 10.60 3.99 -15.36
N SER A 19 10.07 5.06 -14.77
CA SER A 19 10.34 6.44 -15.18
C SER A 19 11.85 6.69 -15.32
N MET A 20 12.19 7.51 -16.31
CA MET A 20 13.55 7.92 -16.69
C MET A 20 14.34 8.50 -15.50
N PRO A 21 15.68 8.44 -15.51
CA PRO A 21 16.51 9.04 -14.47
C PRO A 21 16.37 10.58 -14.54
N GLY A 22 15.61 11.16 -13.61
CA GLY A 22 15.43 12.61 -13.51
C GLY A 22 14.15 13.12 -12.85
N ASP A 23 13.18 12.28 -12.48
CA ASP A 23 12.00 12.74 -11.74
C ASP A 23 12.12 12.42 -10.23
N GLU A 24 12.42 13.46 -9.43
CA GLU A 24 12.40 13.46 -7.95
C GLU A 24 10.98 13.37 -7.36
N SER A 25 10.03 12.70 -8.03
CA SER A 25 8.64 12.62 -7.55
C SER A 25 8.44 11.40 -6.63
N LYS A 26 7.78 11.65 -5.48
CA LYS A 26 7.42 10.60 -4.52
C LYS A 26 6.47 9.58 -5.17
N VAL A 27 6.64 8.30 -4.85
CA VAL A 27 5.65 7.27 -5.17
C VAL A 27 4.42 7.50 -4.31
N LYS A 28 3.30 7.85 -4.95
CA LYS A 28 2.01 8.11 -4.29
C LYS A 28 1.16 6.85 -4.27
N VAL A 29 0.77 6.43 -3.06
CA VAL A 29 0.01 5.20 -2.81
C VAL A 29 -1.29 5.50 -2.06
N LEU A 30 -2.41 4.99 -2.57
CA LEU A 30 -3.70 5.04 -1.89
C LEU A 30 -4.13 3.63 -1.50
N VAL A 31 -4.28 3.35 -0.21
CA VAL A 31 -4.83 2.06 0.25
C VAL A 31 -6.33 2.17 0.45
N VAL A 32 -7.10 1.20 -0.05
CA VAL A 32 -8.56 1.30 -0.12
C VAL A 32 -9.24 0.08 0.50
N CYS A 33 -10.16 0.33 1.44
CA CYS A 33 -11.09 -0.68 1.93
C CYS A 33 -12.56 -0.23 1.71
N LEU A 34 -13.51 -0.85 2.42
CA LEU A 34 -14.93 -0.46 2.33
C LEU A 34 -15.20 0.88 3.02
N GLY A 35 -15.02 0.93 4.34
CA GLY A 35 -15.45 2.05 5.19
C GLY A 35 -14.36 3.06 5.57
N ASN A 36 -13.09 2.77 5.28
CA ASN A 36 -11.94 3.60 5.66
C ASN A 36 -11.76 3.88 7.16
N ILE A 37 -12.21 2.97 8.02
CA ILE A 37 -12.00 3.07 9.47
C ILE A 37 -11.15 1.94 10.07
N CYS A 38 -11.15 0.74 9.46
CA CYS A 38 -10.38 -0.41 9.99
C CYS A 38 -9.10 -0.69 9.19
N ARG A 39 -9.26 -1.37 8.03
CA ARG A 39 -8.15 -1.95 7.25
C ARG A 39 -7.28 -0.92 6.55
N SER A 40 -7.87 0.04 5.82
CA SER A 40 -7.06 0.98 5.04
C SER A 40 -6.34 2.05 5.87
N PRO A 41 -6.89 2.58 6.99
CA PRO A 41 -6.09 3.44 7.89
C PRO A 41 -4.94 2.68 8.56
N LEU A 42 -5.17 1.42 8.96
CA LEU A 42 -4.12 0.56 9.50
C LEU A 42 -3.00 0.36 8.46
N ALA A 43 -3.37 0.01 7.23
CA ALA A 43 -2.44 -0.21 6.13
C ALA A 43 -1.64 1.05 5.76
N GLU A 44 -2.28 2.21 5.75
CA GLU A 44 -1.62 3.50 5.55
C GLU A 44 -0.56 3.77 6.63
N ALA A 45 -0.96 3.68 7.90
CA ALA A 45 -0.08 3.93 9.03
C ALA A 45 1.13 2.97 9.02
N VAL A 46 0.87 1.69 8.75
CA VAL A 46 1.91 0.65 8.65
C VAL A 46 2.86 0.90 7.48
N LEU A 47 2.35 1.22 6.29
CA LEU A 47 3.19 1.48 5.11
C LEU A 47 4.05 2.72 5.29
N LYS A 48 3.47 3.83 5.81
CA LYS A 48 4.22 5.05 6.16
C LYS A 48 5.34 4.74 7.15
N HIS A 49 5.02 4.01 8.21
CA HIS A 49 5.99 3.67 9.24
C HIS A 49 7.11 2.77 8.69
N ALA A 50 6.77 1.73 7.91
CA ALA A 50 7.75 0.84 7.30
C ALA A 50 8.68 1.60 6.34
N ALA A 51 8.16 2.53 5.53
CA ALA A 51 8.96 3.39 4.67
C ALA A 51 9.93 4.26 5.48
N ALA A 52 9.45 4.90 6.56
CA ALA A 52 10.29 5.72 7.44
C ALA A 52 11.41 4.91 8.10
N GLN A 53 11.11 3.71 8.63
CA GLN A 53 12.11 2.82 9.25
C GLN A 53 13.20 2.36 8.26
N ARG A 54 12.88 2.35 6.96
CA ARG A 54 13.80 1.98 5.88
C ARG A 54 14.52 3.18 5.26
N GLY A 55 14.31 4.41 5.76
CA GLY A 55 14.87 5.63 5.16
C GLY A 55 14.25 6.03 3.83
N LEU A 56 13.04 5.53 3.54
CA LEU A 56 12.29 5.76 2.29
C LEU A 56 11.13 6.77 2.47
N GLY A 57 10.99 7.39 3.64
CA GLY A 57 9.87 8.29 3.95
C GLY A 57 9.75 9.49 2.99
N ASP A 58 10.87 9.99 2.48
CA ASP A 58 10.87 11.08 1.49
C ASP A 58 10.62 10.62 0.06
N ARG A 59 10.52 9.31 -0.17
CA ARG A 59 10.29 8.70 -1.50
C ARG A 59 8.87 8.16 -1.66
N VAL A 60 8.08 8.12 -0.59
CA VAL A 60 6.73 7.54 -0.60
C VAL A 60 5.75 8.48 0.10
N GLU A 61 4.63 8.74 -0.55
CA GLU A 61 3.48 9.44 0.02
C GLU A 61 2.32 8.44 0.06
N VAL A 62 1.70 8.28 1.23
CA VAL A 62 0.63 7.30 1.43
C VAL A 62 -0.61 8.01 1.96
N ASP A 63 -1.77 7.58 1.50
CA ASP A 63 -3.08 7.98 2.01
C ASP A 63 -4.00 6.75 2.03
N SER A 64 -5.18 6.86 2.64
CA SER A 64 -6.21 5.84 2.58
C SER A 64 -7.60 6.38 2.32
N ALA A 65 -8.45 5.52 1.74
CA ALA A 65 -9.83 5.86 1.42
C ALA A 65 -10.76 4.65 1.50
N GLY A 66 -12.06 4.92 1.36
CA GLY A 66 -13.14 3.94 1.39
C GLY A 66 -13.94 3.97 0.10
N THR A 67 -14.35 2.80 -0.37
CA THR A 67 -15.25 2.70 -1.54
C THR A 67 -16.68 3.15 -1.23
N ALA A 68 -17.11 3.15 0.04
CA ALA A 68 -18.51 3.36 0.41
C ALA A 68 -18.83 4.66 1.15
N ALA A 69 -17.88 5.57 1.39
CA ALA A 69 -18.09 6.91 1.98
C ALA A 69 -18.85 6.99 3.34
N TYR A 70 -19.28 5.87 3.92
CA TYR A 70 -20.19 5.83 5.08
C TYR A 70 -19.66 6.55 6.32
N HIS A 71 -18.35 6.53 6.51
CA HIS A 71 -17.70 7.06 7.71
C HIS A 71 -16.92 8.36 7.42
N THR A 72 -17.24 9.09 6.34
CA THR A 72 -16.44 10.25 5.95
C THR A 72 -16.36 11.27 7.10
N GLY A 73 -15.15 11.62 7.52
CA GLY A 73 -14.86 12.52 8.63
C GLY A 73 -14.73 11.84 10.00
N GLU A 74 -14.93 10.52 10.09
CA GLU A 74 -14.75 9.77 11.34
C GLU A 74 -13.29 9.36 11.55
N GLU A 75 -12.90 9.19 12.81
CA GLU A 75 -11.62 8.63 13.20
C GLU A 75 -11.55 7.11 12.90
N PRO A 76 -10.34 6.53 12.82
CA PRO A 76 -10.18 5.08 12.70
C PRO A 76 -10.84 4.33 13.86
N ASP A 77 -11.23 3.09 13.59
CA ASP A 77 -11.77 2.18 14.62
C ASP A 77 -10.79 2.09 15.79
N VAL A 78 -11.31 2.20 17.01
CA VAL A 78 -10.50 2.19 18.24
C VAL A 78 -9.59 0.96 18.35
N ARG A 79 -9.96 -0.17 17.74
CA ARG A 79 -9.15 -1.39 17.69
C ARG A 79 -7.99 -1.27 16.71
N THR A 80 -8.19 -0.58 15.58
CA THR A 80 -7.09 -0.19 14.68
C THR A 80 -6.11 0.74 15.41
N VAL A 81 -6.62 1.76 16.11
CA VAL A 81 -5.79 2.68 16.91
C VAL A 81 -5.01 1.92 17.98
N GLN A 82 -5.66 0.98 18.67
CA GLN A 82 -5.03 0.15 19.70
C GLN A 82 -3.89 -0.72 19.14
N VAL A 83 -4.09 -1.40 18.00
CA VAL A 83 -3.03 -2.20 17.37
C VAL A 83 -1.86 -1.31 16.90
N CYS A 84 -2.14 -0.14 16.33
CA CYS A 84 -1.09 0.83 15.99
C CYS A 84 -0.30 1.24 17.25
N LYS A 85 -0.98 1.55 18.35
CA LYS A 85 -0.36 1.92 19.63
C LYS A 85 0.53 0.81 20.20
N GLU A 86 0.06 -0.44 20.19
CA GLU A 86 0.81 -1.61 20.66
C GLU A 86 2.10 -1.81 19.85
N ASN A 87 2.06 -1.51 18.55
CA ASN A 87 3.21 -1.60 17.64
C ASN A 87 4.00 -0.29 17.52
N LYS A 88 3.68 0.74 18.32
CA LYS A 88 4.34 2.07 18.32
C LYS A 88 4.30 2.77 16.96
N ILE A 89 3.21 2.56 16.22
CA ILE A 89 2.96 3.17 14.92
C ILE A 89 2.06 4.39 15.13
N PRO A 90 2.50 5.59 14.70
CA PRO A 90 1.64 6.76 14.73
C PRO A 90 0.51 6.57 13.71
N ILE A 91 -0.70 6.94 14.13
CA ILE A 91 -1.89 6.97 13.27
C ILE A 91 -2.66 8.25 13.55
N ASP A 92 -2.90 9.00 12.49
CA ASP A 92 -3.72 10.21 12.48
C ASP A 92 -4.39 10.23 11.11
N HIS A 93 -5.70 10.02 11.10
CA HIS A 93 -6.47 9.84 9.87
C HIS A 93 -7.91 10.26 10.09
N LEU A 94 -8.55 10.76 9.04
CA LEU A 94 -9.99 10.94 8.99
C LEU A 94 -10.51 10.24 7.74
N ALA A 95 -11.51 9.38 7.95
CA ALA A 95 -12.06 8.57 6.89
C ALA A 95 -12.57 9.45 5.73
N ARG A 96 -12.36 9.00 4.49
CA ARG A 96 -12.82 9.68 3.28
C ARG A 96 -13.21 8.70 2.19
N ALA A 97 -14.07 9.16 1.28
CA ALA A 97 -14.40 8.43 0.07
C ALA A 97 -13.29 8.49 -0.97
N VAL A 98 -13.14 7.43 -1.77
CA VAL A 98 -12.38 7.46 -3.03
C VAL A 98 -13.07 8.43 -3.99
N LYS A 99 -12.27 9.28 -4.65
CA LYS A 99 -12.73 10.25 -5.65
C LYS A 99 -12.15 9.94 -7.03
N PRO A 100 -12.81 10.35 -8.13
CA PRO A 100 -12.27 10.13 -9.48
C PRO A 100 -10.86 10.70 -9.69
N ARG A 101 -10.54 11.84 -9.06
CA ARG A 101 -9.20 12.46 -9.11
C ARG A 101 -8.10 11.58 -8.51
N ASP A 102 -8.44 10.70 -7.56
CA ASP A 102 -7.47 9.84 -6.90
C ASP A 102 -6.79 8.90 -7.93
N PHE A 103 -7.52 8.52 -8.99
CA PHE A 103 -7.01 7.68 -10.07
C PHE A 103 -6.04 8.41 -11.03
N LEU A 104 -5.88 9.72 -10.86
CA LEU A 104 -4.93 10.56 -11.61
C LEU A 104 -3.78 11.05 -10.71
N GLU A 105 -4.07 11.30 -9.44
CA GLU A 105 -3.12 11.82 -8.45
C GLU A 105 -2.20 10.74 -7.87
N PHE A 106 -2.69 9.50 -7.72
CA PHE A 106 -1.91 8.40 -7.14
C PHE A 106 -1.30 7.50 -8.22
N ASN A 107 -0.09 7.01 -7.99
CA ASN A 107 0.54 6.04 -8.88
C ASN A 107 -0.04 4.63 -8.66
N TYR A 108 -0.32 4.29 -7.39
CA TYR A 108 -0.86 2.99 -7.00
C TYR A 108 -2.12 3.16 -6.15
N ILE A 109 -3.16 2.40 -6.48
CA ILE A 109 -4.36 2.23 -5.64
C ILE A 109 -4.45 0.75 -5.26
N LEU A 110 -4.26 0.47 -3.96
CA LEU A 110 -4.13 -0.88 -3.43
C LEU A 110 -5.40 -1.27 -2.68
N ALA A 111 -6.14 -2.22 -3.24
CA ALA A 111 -7.37 -2.74 -2.65
C ALA A 111 -7.08 -3.71 -1.50
N ALA A 112 -7.77 -3.57 -0.39
CA ALA A 112 -7.65 -4.48 0.75
C ALA A 112 -8.23 -5.88 0.43
N ASP A 113 -9.33 -5.94 -0.31
CA ASP A 113 -9.95 -7.20 -0.74
C ASP A 113 -10.42 -7.16 -2.21
N ARG A 114 -10.93 -8.31 -2.70
CA ARG A 114 -11.39 -8.47 -4.08
C ARG A 114 -12.65 -7.66 -4.39
N GLN A 115 -13.52 -7.41 -3.40
CA GLN A 115 -14.71 -6.59 -3.59
C GLN A 115 -14.31 -5.12 -3.75
N ASN A 116 -13.36 -4.63 -2.96
CA ASN A 116 -12.79 -3.30 -3.10
C ASN A 116 -12.10 -3.15 -4.46
N LEU A 117 -11.35 -4.16 -4.92
CA LEU A 117 -10.74 -4.15 -6.26
C LEU A 117 -11.81 -4.06 -7.37
N SER A 118 -12.88 -4.86 -7.26
CA SER A 118 -14.00 -4.80 -8.21
C SER A 118 -14.66 -3.42 -8.24
N ASN A 119 -14.91 -2.84 -7.06
CA ASN A 119 -15.51 -1.51 -6.93
C ASN A 119 -14.61 -0.43 -7.54
N LEU A 120 -13.32 -0.45 -7.22
CA LEU A 120 -12.33 0.49 -7.78
C LEU A 120 -12.25 0.38 -9.30
N THR A 121 -12.32 -0.83 -9.84
CA THR A 121 -12.31 -1.06 -11.29
C THR A 121 -13.54 -0.41 -11.95
N ARG A 122 -14.70 -0.46 -11.31
CA ARG A 122 -15.92 0.21 -11.80
C ARG A 122 -15.87 1.74 -11.64
N MET A 123 -15.20 2.23 -10.60
CA MET A 123 -15.05 3.66 -10.33
C MET A 123 -13.98 4.33 -11.18
N LYS A 124 -13.04 3.55 -11.76
CA LYS A 124 -11.90 4.05 -12.53
C LYS A 124 -12.37 4.86 -13.75
N PRO A 125 -12.09 6.17 -13.81
CA PRO A 125 -12.47 6.99 -14.96
C PRO A 125 -11.61 6.67 -16.19
N LYS A 126 -12.10 7.02 -17.38
CA LYS A 126 -11.30 6.97 -18.61
C LYS A 126 -10.07 7.88 -18.46
N GLY A 127 -8.91 7.40 -18.88
CA GLY A 127 -7.64 8.16 -18.80
C GLY A 127 -6.96 8.10 -17.43
N ALA A 128 -7.50 7.35 -16.48
CA ALA A 128 -6.83 7.08 -15.20
C ALA A 128 -5.45 6.44 -15.39
N THR A 129 -4.45 7.02 -14.73
CA THR A 129 -3.04 6.61 -14.78
C THR A 129 -2.66 5.66 -13.65
N ALA A 130 -3.44 5.63 -12.57
CA ALA A 130 -3.17 4.77 -11.43
C ALA A 130 -3.21 3.27 -11.78
N ILE A 131 -2.21 2.54 -11.27
CA ILE A 131 -2.19 1.08 -11.23
C ILE A 131 -3.09 0.63 -10.07
N VAL A 132 -4.16 -0.10 -10.39
CA VAL A 132 -5.13 -0.60 -9.41
C VAL A 132 -4.93 -2.09 -9.23
N LYS A 133 -4.60 -2.54 -8.00
CA LYS A 133 -4.26 -3.94 -7.71
C LYS A 133 -4.72 -4.37 -6.32
N LEU A 134 -4.74 -5.68 -6.06
CA LEU A 134 -4.90 -6.20 -4.70
C LEU A 134 -3.60 -5.97 -3.91
N PHE A 135 -3.68 -5.46 -2.69
CA PHE A 135 -2.48 -5.17 -1.90
C PHE A 135 -1.66 -6.43 -1.61
N GLY A 136 -2.32 -7.56 -1.33
CA GLY A 136 -1.63 -8.82 -1.08
C GLY A 136 -0.84 -9.38 -2.26
N GLU A 137 -0.96 -8.86 -3.49
CA GLU A 137 -0.06 -9.22 -4.59
C GLU A 137 1.41 -8.87 -4.28
N TYR A 138 1.66 -7.96 -3.34
CA TYR A 138 2.99 -7.65 -2.82
C TYR A 138 3.41 -8.55 -1.65
N GLY A 139 2.71 -9.66 -1.42
CA GLY A 139 3.06 -10.68 -0.43
C GLY A 139 2.60 -12.06 -0.87
N ASP A 140 1.60 -12.62 -0.19
CA ASP A 140 1.14 -14.00 -0.42
C ASP A 140 -0.07 -14.11 -1.38
N GLY A 141 -0.47 -13.02 -2.03
CA GLY A 141 -1.59 -12.94 -2.96
C GLY A 141 -2.97 -12.97 -2.31
N LYS A 142 -3.07 -12.97 -0.97
CA LYS A 142 -4.34 -13.01 -0.23
C LYS A 142 -4.91 -11.62 0.02
N VAL A 143 -6.18 -11.59 0.43
CA VAL A 143 -6.84 -10.35 0.87
C VAL A 143 -6.43 -10.01 2.30
N ILE A 144 -6.52 -8.73 2.67
CA ILE A 144 -6.53 -8.32 4.08
C ILE A 144 -7.92 -8.64 4.63
N ASP A 145 -7.97 -9.61 5.55
CA ASP A 145 -9.22 -10.09 6.13
C ASP A 145 -9.94 -8.94 6.85
N ASP A 146 -11.25 -8.82 6.68
CA ASP A 146 -12.02 -7.78 7.37
C ASP A 146 -12.16 -8.10 8.87
N PRO A 147 -11.55 -7.31 9.77
CA PRO A 147 -11.57 -7.62 11.19
C PRO A 147 -12.83 -7.06 11.88
N TYR A 148 -13.72 -6.34 11.18
CA TYR A 148 -14.76 -5.51 11.81
C TYR A 148 -15.69 -6.29 12.76
N TYR A 149 -16.14 -7.47 12.32
CA TYR A 149 -16.97 -8.38 13.13
C TYR A 149 -16.16 -9.35 13.99
N GLY A 150 -14.82 -9.24 13.96
CA GLY A 150 -13.91 -9.98 14.81
C GLY A 150 -13.52 -9.22 16.08
N GLY A 151 -12.86 -9.94 16.99
CA GLY A 151 -12.18 -9.33 18.14
C GLY A 151 -10.78 -8.81 17.78
N MET A 152 -10.02 -8.41 18.80
CA MET A 152 -8.64 -7.89 18.65
C MET A 152 -7.70 -8.80 17.85
N HIS A 153 -7.88 -10.13 17.92
CA HIS A 153 -7.09 -11.08 17.13
C HIS A 153 -7.23 -10.84 15.62
N GLY A 154 -8.42 -10.46 15.13
CA GLY A 154 -8.61 -10.12 13.72
C GLY A 154 -7.82 -8.89 13.30
N PHE A 155 -7.78 -7.86 14.16
CA PHE A 155 -7.01 -6.64 13.91
C PHE A 155 -5.50 -6.90 13.93
N GLN A 156 -5.03 -7.74 14.84
CA GLN A 156 -3.61 -8.14 14.89
C GLN A 156 -3.20 -8.90 13.61
N LYS A 157 -4.04 -9.82 13.14
CA LYS A 157 -3.82 -10.52 11.87
C LYS A 157 -3.81 -9.54 10.68
N ALA A 158 -4.74 -8.61 10.64
CA ALA A 158 -4.78 -7.58 9.60
C ALA A 158 -3.50 -6.72 9.61
N TYR A 159 -2.97 -6.40 10.79
CA TYR A 159 -1.69 -5.70 10.93
C TYR A 159 -0.51 -6.51 10.36
N GLU A 160 -0.42 -7.80 10.68
CA GLU A 160 0.63 -8.68 10.14
C GLU A 160 0.58 -8.75 8.61
N GLN A 161 -0.62 -8.83 8.05
CA GLN A 161 -0.83 -8.77 6.59
C GLN A 161 -0.39 -7.40 6.03
N CYS A 162 -0.81 -6.29 6.64
CA CYS A 162 -0.41 -4.95 6.23
C CYS A 162 1.12 -4.77 6.27
N LEU A 163 1.78 -5.27 7.31
CA LEU A 163 3.24 -5.16 7.47
C LEU A 163 3.96 -5.98 6.39
N SER A 164 3.54 -7.22 6.17
CA SER A 164 4.11 -8.09 5.14
C SER A 164 3.97 -7.45 3.75
N TYR A 165 2.76 -7.02 3.38
CA TYR A 165 2.48 -6.45 2.06
C TYR A 165 3.15 -5.09 1.87
N SER A 166 3.26 -4.28 2.93
CA SER A 166 3.97 -2.99 2.88
C SER A 166 5.45 -3.18 2.58
N ASN A 167 6.11 -4.14 3.23
CA ASN A 167 7.51 -4.43 2.97
C ASN A 167 7.74 -4.90 1.53
N GLY A 168 6.93 -5.85 1.05
CA GLY A 168 7.05 -6.32 -0.33
C GLY A 168 6.70 -5.25 -1.37
N PHE A 169 5.79 -4.33 -1.07
CA PHE A 169 5.52 -3.18 -1.92
C PHE A 169 6.74 -2.25 -2.03
N LEU A 170 7.35 -1.91 -0.89
CA LEU A 170 8.53 -1.05 -0.86
C LEU A 170 9.70 -1.70 -1.61
N ASP A 171 9.91 -3.01 -1.45
CA ASP A 171 10.96 -3.75 -2.15
C ASP A 171 10.73 -3.74 -3.68
N ALA A 172 9.50 -3.98 -4.12
CA ALA A 172 9.17 -4.11 -5.53
C ALA A 172 9.10 -2.76 -6.28
N VAL A 173 8.66 -1.70 -5.62
CA VAL A 173 8.32 -0.42 -6.29
C VAL A 173 9.34 0.67 -6.02
N VAL A 174 9.91 0.71 -4.82
CA VAL A 174 10.82 1.79 -4.39
C VAL A 174 12.28 1.32 -4.45
N GLY A 175 12.52 0.03 -4.18
CA GLY A 175 13.84 -0.58 -4.12
C GLY A 175 14.65 -0.14 -2.90
N GLU A 176 15.57 -1.01 -2.45
CA GLU A 176 16.52 -0.65 -1.39
C GLU A 176 17.45 0.46 -1.88
N THR A 177 17.59 1.54 -1.11
CA THR A 177 18.83 2.32 -1.15
C THR A 177 19.93 1.42 -0.59
N PRO A 178 21.08 1.25 -1.27
CA PRO A 178 22.17 0.44 -0.74
C PRO A 178 22.49 0.91 0.67
N LYS A 179 22.39 0.01 1.66
CA LYS A 179 22.89 0.27 3.01
C LYS A 179 24.33 0.71 2.87
N ALA A 180 24.63 1.97 3.23
CA ALA A 180 26.00 2.43 3.37
C ALA A 180 26.67 1.45 4.33
N HIS A 181 27.56 0.60 3.78
CA HIS A 181 28.36 -0.29 4.59
C HIS A 181 29.13 0.57 5.58
N GLY A 182 28.78 0.47 6.85
CA GLY A 182 29.59 0.99 7.92
C GLY A 182 30.98 0.41 7.77
N LYS A 183 31.93 1.25 7.34
CA LYS A 183 33.36 1.00 7.50
C LYS A 183 33.57 0.59 8.95
N LYS A 184 33.84 -0.70 9.20
CA LYS A 184 34.55 -1.08 10.42
C LYS A 184 35.91 -0.39 10.34
N ALA A 185 36.06 0.63 11.17
CA ALA A 185 37.33 1.30 11.40
C ALA A 185 38.31 0.31 12.01
N GLY A 186 39.51 0.27 11.43
CA GLY A 186 40.76 0.16 12.18
C GLY A 186 41.01 -1.13 12.95
N GLN A 187 41.78 -2.02 12.31
CA GLN A 187 42.95 -2.60 12.97
C GLN A 187 43.76 -1.49 13.66
N LEU A 188 44.07 -1.67 14.94
CA LEU A 188 45.40 -1.56 15.55
C LEU A 188 45.33 -2.18 16.96
#